data_AF-A0A8J5HE27-F1
#
_entry.id   AF-A0A8J5HE27-F1
#
_cell.length_a   1.000
_cell.length_b   1.000
_cell.length_c   1.000
_cell.angle_alpha   90.00
_cell.angle_beta   90.00
_cell.angle_gamma   90.00
#
_symmetry.space_group_name_H-M   'P 1'
#
loop_
_entity.id
_entity.type
_entity.pdbx_description
1 polymer ?
#
loop_
_entity_poly.entity_id
_entity_poly.type
_entity_poly.pdbx_seq_one_letter_code
_entity_poly.pdbx_strand_id
1 'polypeptide(L)'
;MEPVATEKVYFYASWLFVQLYIVYLGERKHESPEHVTDSHLDMLTCLLGSKKDALDSIVYSYMHGFSDFAAMLTEEQAEQLASHFALCFFESN
;
A
#
# COMPACT_ATOMS: atom_id res chain seq x y z
N MET A 1 -9.94 41.31 6.45
CA MET A 1 -10.80 40.24 5.88
C MET A 1 -10.77 40.48 4.38
N GLU A 2 -10.11 39.68 3.56
CA GLU A 2 -9.93 38.21 3.51
C GLU A 2 -8.43 37.82 3.36
N PRO A 3 -7.93 36.70 3.91
CA PRO A 3 -6.59 36.21 3.61
C PRO A 3 -6.53 35.51 2.23
N VAL A 4 -5.42 35.71 1.52
CA VAL A 4 -5.17 35.27 0.15
C VAL A 4 -4.57 33.86 0.09
N ALA A 5 -5.21 32.99 -0.71
CA ALA A 5 -4.75 31.73 -1.30
C ALA A 5 -3.39 31.14 -0.84
N THR A 6 -3.40 30.30 0.19
CA THR A 6 -2.26 29.42 0.57
C THR A 6 -2.53 27.93 0.34
N GLU A 7 -3.63 27.55 -0.33
CA GLU A 7 -4.19 26.20 -0.17
C GLU A 7 -3.71 25.14 -1.17
N LYS A 8 -2.87 25.45 -2.16
CA LYS A 8 -2.50 24.45 -3.18
C LYS A 8 -1.06 23.97 -3.17
N VAL A 9 -0.15 24.59 -2.41
CA VAL A 9 1.28 24.26 -2.42
C VAL A 9 1.60 22.90 -1.78
N TYR A 10 0.81 22.47 -0.79
CA TYR A 10 1.04 21.19 -0.10
C TYR A 10 0.62 19.96 -0.92
N PHE A 11 -0.36 20.10 -1.82
CA PHE A 11 -0.82 18.98 -2.65
C PHE A 11 0.26 18.50 -3.62
N TYR A 12 0.94 19.39 -4.35
CA TYR A 12 1.99 18.99 -5.29
C TYR A 12 3.24 18.46 -4.59
N ALA A 13 3.58 19.07 -3.45
CA ALA A 13 4.75 18.66 -2.68
C ALA A 13 4.58 17.27 -2.06
N SER A 14 3.38 16.92 -1.59
CA SER A 14 3.11 15.59 -1.00
C SER A 14 3.32 14.44 -2.00
N TRP A 15 3.04 14.66 -3.29
CA TRP A 15 3.28 13.67 -4.34
C TRP A 15 4.77 13.52 -4.72
N LEU A 16 5.65 14.43 -4.33
CA LEU A 16 7.09 14.33 -4.64
C LEU A 16 7.82 13.27 -3.78
N PHE A 17 7.19 12.82 -2.70
CA PHE A 17 7.79 11.88 -1.73
C PHE A 17 7.26 10.46 -1.85
N VAL A 18 6.30 10.20 -2.74
CA VAL A 18 5.78 8.85 -3.03
C VAL A 18 6.54 8.24 -4.20
N GLN A 19 6.98 7.01 -4.01
CA GLN A 19 7.69 6.21 -5.01
C GLN A 19 6.97 4.88 -5.21
N LEU A 20 7.19 4.26 -6.37
CA LEU A 20 6.66 2.93 -6.67
C LEU A 20 7.51 1.87 -5.98
N TYR A 21 6.90 1.08 -5.12
CA TYR A 21 7.53 -0.07 -4.48
C TYR A 21 6.88 -1.37 -4.95
N ILE A 22 7.70 -2.41 -5.13
CA ILE A 22 7.24 -3.77 -5.35
C ILE A 22 7.43 -4.53 -4.04
N VAL A 23 6.34 -5.05 -3.51
CA VAL A 23 6.29 -5.83 -2.28
C VAL A 23 6.36 -7.31 -2.65
N TYR A 24 7.46 -7.95 -2.29
CA TYR A 24 7.68 -9.37 -2.52
C TYR A 24 7.22 -10.18 -1.30
N LEU A 25 6.16 -10.97 -1.47
CA LEU A 25 5.54 -11.79 -0.43
C LEU A 25 5.89 -13.28 -0.55
N GLY A 26 6.64 -13.66 -1.59
CA GLY A 26 7.16 -15.02 -1.78
C GLY A 26 6.20 -15.97 -2.49
N GLU A 27 6.49 -17.27 -2.41
CA GLU A 27 5.74 -18.31 -3.13
C GLU A 27 4.32 -18.48 -2.58
N ARG A 28 3.34 -18.52 -3.49
CA ARG A 28 1.92 -18.68 -3.18
C ARG A 28 1.62 -20.04 -2.57
N LYS A 29 0.94 -20.05 -1.42
CA LYS A 29 0.25 -21.24 -0.91
C LYS A 29 -1.20 -21.26 -1.39
N HIS A 30 -1.47 -21.79 -2.58
CA HIS A 30 -2.78 -22.30 -3.02
C HIS A 30 -4.08 -21.45 -2.84
N GLU A 31 -4.02 -20.13 -2.68
CA GLU A 31 -5.24 -19.30 -2.62
C GLU A 31 -5.84 -19.06 -4.02
N SER A 32 -7.10 -18.64 -4.14
CA SER A 32 -7.69 -18.20 -5.43
C SER A 32 -7.24 -16.75 -5.76
N PRO A 33 -7.24 -16.32 -7.04
CA PRO A 33 -6.74 -14.99 -7.44
C PRO A 33 -7.44 -13.83 -6.73
N GLU A 34 -8.76 -13.94 -6.54
CA GLU A 34 -9.58 -12.89 -5.91
C GLU A 34 -9.14 -12.61 -4.45
N HIS A 35 -8.87 -13.68 -3.68
CA HIS A 35 -8.42 -13.56 -2.29
C HIS A 35 -7.02 -12.92 -2.15
N VAL A 36 -6.17 -13.06 -3.17
CA VAL A 36 -4.81 -12.48 -3.16
C VAL A 36 -4.88 -10.95 -3.20
N THR A 37 -5.73 -10.37 -4.05
CA THR A 37 -5.90 -8.91 -4.09
C THR A 37 -6.63 -8.35 -2.88
N ASP A 38 -7.60 -9.07 -2.32
CA ASP A 38 -8.23 -8.65 -1.06
C ASP A 38 -7.18 -8.58 0.06
N SER A 39 -6.30 -9.60 0.15
CA SER A 39 -5.18 -9.61 1.09
C SER A 39 -4.21 -8.42 0.89
N HIS A 40 -3.89 -8.08 -0.36
CA HIS A 40 -3.05 -6.90 -0.66
C HIS A 40 -3.68 -5.60 -0.20
N LEU A 41 -4.98 -5.43 -0.44
CA LEU A 41 -5.73 -4.25 -0.01
C LEU A 41 -5.85 -4.18 1.51
N ASP A 42 -5.99 -5.30 2.20
CA ASP A 42 -6.02 -5.35 3.66
C ASP A 42 -4.66 -4.94 4.25
N MET A 43 -3.54 -5.40 3.67
CA MET A 43 -2.20 -4.96 4.08
C MET A 43 -2.02 -3.45 3.93
N LEU A 44 -2.39 -2.91 2.77
CA LEU A 44 -2.32 -1.47 2.52
C LEU A 44 -3.28 -0.69 3.42
N THR A 45 -4.45 -1.23 3.72
CA THR A 45 -5.43 -0.60 4.62
C THR A 45 -4.88 -0.51 6.03
N CYS A 46 -4.23 -1.57 6.52
CA CYS A 46 -3.60 -1.56 7.83
C CYS A 46 -2.39 -0.60 7.88
N LEU A 47 -1.60 -0.50 6.80
CA LEU A 47 -0.47 0.44 6.70
C LEU A 47 -0.92 1.90 6.64
N LEU A 48 -1.91 2.19 5.81
CA LEU A 48 -2.34 3.56 5.49
C LEU A 48 -3.49 4.04 6.38
N GLY A 49 -4.11 3.14 7.14
CA GLY A 49 -5.21 3.44 8.06
C GLY A 49 -6.58 3.61 7.39
N SER A 50 -6.69 3.48 6.07
CA SER A 50 -7.98 3.55 5.38
C SER A 50 -8.03 2.73 4.10
N LYS A 51 -9.20 2.13 3.84
CA LYS A 51 -9.46 1.36 2.61
C LYS A 51 -9.40 2.23 1.35
N LYS A 52 -9.79 3.51 1.47
CA LYS A 52 -9.72 4.45 0.35
C LYS A 52 -8.28 4.69 -0.05
N ASP A 53 -7.40 4.93 0.92
CA ASP A 53 -5.98 5.21 0.65
C ASP A 53 -5.26 3.95 0.16
N ALA A 54 -5.69 2.76 0.60
CA ALA A 54 -5.23 1.49 0.03
C ALA A 54 -5.58 1.34 -1.47
N LEU A 55 -6.82 1.66 -1.84
CA LEU A 55 -7.25 1.63 -3.25
C LEU A 55 -6.56 2.71 -4.09
N ASP A 56 -6.31 3.89 -3.52
CA ASP A 56 -5.63 5.00 -4.19
C ASP A 56 -4.11 4.74 -4.37
N SER A 57 -3.52 3.89 -3.52
CA SER A 57 -2.08 3.58 -3.51
C SER A 57 -1.70 2.32 -4.28
N ILE A 58 -2.59 1.33 -4.40
CA ILE A 58 -2.28 0.10 -5.15
C ILE A 58 -2.20 0.40 -6.65
N VAL A 59 -1.09 0.00 -7.27
CA VAL A 59 -0.86 0.17 -8.71
C VAL A 59 -1.13 -1.13 -9.44
N TYR A 60 -0.69 -2.25 -8.87
CA TYR A 60 -0.88 -3.56 -9.46
C TYR A 60 -0.85 -4.65 -8.41
N SER A 61 -1.66 -5.69 -8.60
CA SER A 61 -1.64 -6.91 -7.80
C SER A 61 -1.22 -8.07 -8.69
N TYR A 62 -0.07 -8.68 -8.39
CA TYR A 62 0.39 -9.87 -9.08
C TYR A 62 -0.40 -11.07 -8.53
N MET A 63 -1.23 -11.67 -9.37
CA MET A 63 -2.10 -12.79 -8.97
C MET A 63 -1.69 -14.13 -9.60
N HIS A 64 -0.64 -14.14 -10.43
CA HIS A 64 -0.18 -15.31 -11.16
C HIS A 64 1.30 -15.58 -10.82
N GLY A 65 1.60 -16.77 -10.29
CA GLY A 65 2.95 -17.20 -9.91
C GLY A 65 3.39 -16.79 -8.51
N PHE A 66 3.20 -15.52 -8.14
CA PHE A 66 3.59 -14.96 -6.84
C PHE A 66 2.44 -14.15 -6.25
N SER A 67 2.40 -13.99 -4.93
CA SER A 67 1.39 -13.19 -4.24
C SER A 67 1.88 -11.76 -4.01
N ASP A 68 2.60 -11.18 -4.96
CA ASP A 68 3.25 -9.86 -4.82
C ASP A 68 2.31 -8.71 -5.23
N PHE A 69 2.65 -7.48 -4.86
CA PHE A 69 1.93 -6.29 -5.35
C PHE A 69 2.86 -5.09 -5.52
N ALA A 70 2.41 -4.11 -6.30
CA ALA A 70 3.06 -2.83 -6.49
C ALA A 70 2.16 -1.71 -5.95
N ALA A 71 2.73 -0.81 -5.15
CA ALA A 71 2.01 0.30 -4.54
C ALA A 71 2.87 1.57 -4.50
N MET A 72 2.20 2.73 -4.52
CA MET A 72 2.82 4.04 -4.29
C MET A 72 2.86 4.31 -2.80
N LEU A 73 4.07 4.38 -2.24
CA LEU A 73 4.31 4.57 -0.80
C LEU A 73 5.39 5.63 -0.57
N THR A 74 5.40 6.23 0.60
CA THR A 74 6.57 6.97 1.08
C THR A 74 7.66 6.01 1.53
N GLU A 75 8.90 6.49 1.66
CA GLU A 75 10.01 5.69 2.17
C GLU A 75 9.71 5.15 3.58
N GLU A 76 9.18 5.99 4.47
CA GLU A 76 8.78 5.58 5.83
C GLU A 76 7.72 4.48 5.81
N GLN A 77 6.71 4.58 4.93
CA GLN A 77 5.68 3.55 4.78
C GLN A 77 6.25 2.23 4.25
N ALA A 78 7.19 2.30 3.30
CA ALA A 78 7.87 1.12 2.78
C ALA A 78 8.74 0.46 3.85
N GLU A 79 9.46 1.23 4.67
CA GLU A 79 10.25 0.75 5.80
C GLU A 79 9.36 0.13 6.89
N GLN A 80 8.22 0.74 7.20
CA GLN A 80 7.22 0.19 8.12
C GLN A 80 6.69 -1.14 7.59
N LEU A 81 6.38 -1.22 6.29
CA LEU A 81 5.91 -2.45 5.65
C LEU A 81 6.98 -3.56 5.72
N ALA A 82 8.24 -3.22 5.48
CA ALA A 82 9.35 -4.16 5.55
C ALA A 82 9.68 -4.61 6.99
N SER A 83 9.50 -3.73 7.98
CA SER A 83 9.95 -3.96 9.36
C SER A 83 8.88 -4.55 10.28
N HIS A 84 7.63 -4.14 10.12
CA HIS A 84 6.57 -4.39 11.10
C HIS A 84 5.38 -5.19 10.55
N PHE A 85 5.10 -5.11 9.25
CA PHE A 85 3.86 -5.68 8.71
C PHE A 85 3.84 -7.18 8.55
N ALA A 86 4.97 -7.88 8.68
CA ALA A 86 5.02 -9.33 8.83
C ALA A 86 4.16 -9.85 10.02
N LEU A 87 3.82 -9.00 11.00
CA LEU A 87 3.00 -9.37 12.15
C LEU A 87 1.49 -9.35 11.90
N CYS A 88 0.98 -8.55 10.95
CA CYS A 88 -0.42 -8.60 10.54
C CYS A 88 -0.77 -9.91 9.81
N PHE A 89 0.23 -10.67 9.33
CA PHE A 89 0.05 -11.96 8.65
C PHE A 89 -0.22 -13.15 9.59
N PHE A 90 -0.02 -13.00 10.91
CA PHE A 90 -0.21 -14.13 11.83
C PHE A 90 -1.64 -14.23 12.40
N GLU A 91 -2.49 -13.21 12.23
CA GLU A 91 -3.92 -13.31 12.53
C GLU A 91 -4.75 -13.46 11.25
N SER A 92 -4.54 -14.56 10.54
CA SER A 92 -5.52 -15.10 9.62
C SER A 92 -5.36 -16.62 9.55
N ASN A 93 -5.95 -17.27 10.55
CA ASN A 93 -6.27 -18.71 10.66
C ASN A 93 -5.11 -19.71 10.75
#